data_AF-A0A846G2Y7-F1
#
_entry.id   AF-A0A846G2Y7-F1
#
_cell.length_a   1.000
_cell.length_b   1.000
_cell.length_c   1.000
_cell.angle_alpha   90.00
_cell.angle_beta   90.00
_cell.angle_gamma   90.00
#
_symmetry.space_group_name_H-M   'P 1'
#
loop_
_entity.id
_entity.type
_entity.pdbx_description
1 polymer ?
#
loop_
_entity_poly.entity_id
_entity_poly.type
_entity_poly.pdbx_seq_one_letter_code
_entity_poly.pdbx_strand_id
1 'polypeptide(L)'
;MTLLLLPTLENLPNNHLYAPVSKLSDKEILELADGKMDIKQNQRLGELQTKGKKVGFTEAENYELLALMQVYKIGLLRKSEALAVVVQKSLRVPLHP
;
A
#
# COMPACT_ATOMS: atom_id res chain seq x y z
N MET A 1 24.46 -13.39 -4.89
CA MET A 1 23.28 -12.53 -5.14
C MET A 1 22.11 -13.17 -4.43
N THR A 2 21.90 -12.81 -3.17
CA THR A 2 20.88 -13.44 -2.33
C THR A 2 19.52 -12.92 -2.78
N LEU A 3 18.70 -13.81 -3.34
CA LEU A 3 17.31 -13.52 -3.67
C LEU A 3 16.59 -13.31 -2.33
N LEU A 4 16.42 -12.06 -1.89
CA LEU A 4 15.50 -11.74 -0.82
C LEU A 4 14.09 -12.05 -1.36
N LEU A 5 13.62 -13.29 -1.13
CA LEU A 5 12.19 -13.58 -1.20
C LEU A 5 11.54 -12.71 -0.13
N LEU A 6 11.06 -11.53 -0.53
CA LEU A 6 10.10 -10.80 0.28
C LEU A 6 8.95 -11.78 0.55
N PRO A 7 8.61 -12.09 1.80
CA PRO A 7 7.44 -12.90 2.08
C PRO A 7 6.26 -12.22 1.39
N THR A 8 5.53 -12.98 0.59
CA THR A 8 4.26 -12.52 0.05
C THR A 8 3.38 -12.10 1.24
N LEU A 9 2.53 -11.08 1.07
CA LEU A 9 1.65 -10.60 2.14
C LEU A 9 0.83 -11.75 2.77
N GLU A 10 0.56 -12.80 2.00
CA GLU A 10 -0.11 -14.04 2.41
C GLU A 10 0.67 -14.89 3.43
N ASN A 11 1.99 -14.76 3.48
CA ASN A 11 2.89 -15.51 4.37
C ASN A 11 3.46 -14.68 5.52
N LEU A 12 2.94 -13.46 5.74
CA LEU A 12 3.23 -12.75 6.99
C LEU A 12 2.51 -13.48 8.13
N PRO A 13 3.23 -13.99 9.15
CA PRO A 13 2.61 -14.71 10.25
C PRO A 13 1.61 -13.79 10.96
N ASN A 14 0.31 -14.06 10.79
CA ASN A 14 -0.86 -13.43 11.44
C ASN A 14 -0.52 -12.17 12.26
N ASN A 15 -0.03 -11.13 11.59
CA ASN A 15 0.39 -9.94 12.30
C ASN A 15 -0.78 -8.98 12.26
N HIS A 16 -1.43 -8.82 13.41
CA HIS A 16 -2.45 -7.80 13.69
C HIS A 16 -1.86 -6.38 13.65
N LEU A 17 -1.01 -6.05 12.66
CA LEU A 17 -0.45 -4.70 12.49
C LEU A 17 -1.55 -3.66 12.34
N TYR A 18 -2.69 -4.07 11.79
CA TYR A 18 -3.87 -3.24 11.62
C TYR A 18 -5.13 -4.01 12.01
N ALA A 19 -6.10 -3.29 12.58
CA ALA A 19 -7.44 -3.83 12.76
C ALA A 19 -8.07 -4.17 11.40
N PRO A 20 -8.88 -5.25 11.32
CA PRO A 20 -9.71 -5.52 10.16
C PRO A 20 -10.55 -4.29 9.79
N VAL A 21 -10.64 -3.96 8.50
CA VAL A 21 -11.36 -2.76 8.04
C VAL A 21 -12.83 -2.74 8.47
N SER A 22 -13.47 -3.92 8.54
CA SER A 22 -14.85 -4.06 9.01
C SER A 22 -15.07 -3.68 10.48
N LYS A 23 -14.01 -3.61 11.29
CA LYS A 23 -14.05 -3.20 12.69
C LYS A 23 -13.77 -1.70 12.91
N LEU A 24 -13.43 -0.97 11.85
CA LEU A 24 -13.22 0.47 11.91
C LEU A 24 -14.57 1.21 11.95
N SER A 25 -14.57 2.43 12.49
CA SER A 25 -15.72 3.34 12.40
C SER A 25 -15.98 3.77 10.96
N ASP A 26 -17.22 4.17 10.65
CA ASP A 26 -17.58 4.60 9.29
C ASP A 26 -16.70 5.77 8.80
N LYS A 27 -16.30 6.68 9.70
CA LYS A 27 -15.36 7.77 9.41
C LYS A 27 -13.99 7.23 9.01
N GLU A 28 -13.42 6.32 9.78
CA GLU A 28 -12.10 5.74 9.49
C GLU A 28 -12.11 4.91 8.19
N ILE A 29 -13.22 4.21 7.91
CA ILE A 29 -13.38 3.46 6.65
C ILE A 29 -13.39 4.43 5.47
N LEU A 30 -14.12 5.55 5.57
CA LEU A 30 -14.16 6.58 4.52
C LEU A 30 -12.80 7.24 4.31
N GLU A 31 -12.10 7.60 5.38
CA GLU A 31 -10.74 8.15 5.31
C GLU A 31 -9.76 7.15 4.67
N LEU A 32 -9.85 5.87 5.02
CA LEU A 32 -9.02 4.82 4.43
C LEU A 32 -9.35 4.58 2.96
N ALA A 33 -10.63 4.64 2.57
CA ALA A 33 -11.09 4.54 1.19
C ALA A 33 -10.57 5.71 0.32
N ASP A 34 -10.40 6.90 0.90
CA ASP A 34 -9.80 8.06 0.23
C ASP A 34 -8.27 8.11 0.34
N GLY A 35 -7.70 7.23 1.16
CA GLY A 35 -6.29 7.19 1.49
C GLY A 35 -5.38 7.23 0.26
N LYS A 36 -4.27 7.95 0.41
CA LYS A 36 -3.17 8.02 -0.54
C LYS A 36 -1.86 7.81 0.22
N MET A 37 -0.86 7.30 -0.47
CA MET A 37 0.51 7.32 0.04
C MET A 37 0.91 8.77 0.32
N ASP A 38 1.76 8.98 1.33
CA ASP A 38 2.33 10.30 1.62
C ASP A 38 2.97 10.90 0.35
N ILE A 39 2.82 12.21 0.17
CA ILE A 39 3.22 12.90 -1.06
C ILE A 39 4.72 12.80 -1.27
N LYS A 40 5.54 12.97 -0.21
CA LYS A 40 7.01 12.91 -0.33
C LYS A 40 7.46 11.49 -0.63
N GLN A 41 6.86 10.50 0.03
CA GLN A 41 7.16 9.09 -0.23
C GLN A 41 6.76 8.67 -1.65
N ASN A 42 5.59 9.11 -2.14
CA ASN A 42 5.13 8.83 -3.49
C ASN A 42 6.01 9.48 -4.56
N GLN A 43 6.42 10.74 -4.34
CA GLN A 43 7.38 11.41 -5.21
C GLN A 43 8.71 10.64 -5.27
N ARG A 44 9.26 10.28 -4.10
CA ARG A 44 10.52 9.55 -3.99
C ARG A 44 10.46 8.18 -4.67
N LEU A 45 9.34 7.48 -4.53
CA LEU A 45 9.10 6.21 -5.23
C LEU A 45 9.17 6.39 -6.75
N GLY A 46 8.54 7.45 -7.29
CA GLY A 46 8.57 7.77 -8.72
C GLY A 46 9.98 8.14 -9.23
N GLU A 47 10.75 8.88 -8.43
CA GLU A 47 12.15 9.21 -8.73
C GLU A 47 13.02 7.96 -8.84
N LEU A 48 12.94 7.06 -7.84
CA LEU A 48 13.68 5.79 -7.85
C LEU A 48 13.27 4.92 -9.04
N GLN A 49 11.97 4.76 -9.30
CA GLN A 49 11.50 3.99 -10.46
C GLN A 49 12.01 4.56 -11.79
N THR A 50 12.11 5.89 -11.92
CA THR A 50 12.65 6.54 -13.11
C THR A 50 14.16 6.33 -13.23
N LYS A 51 14.90 6.43 -12.12
CA LYS A 51 16.35 6.20 -12.08
C LYS A 51 16.71 4.76 -12.45
N GLY A 52 16.05 3.77 -11.85
CA GLY A 52 16.35 2.36 -12.04
C GLY A 52 16.25 1.92 -13.50
N LYS A 53 15.30 2.46 -14.25
CA LYS A 53 15.13 2.22 -15.68
C LYS A 53 16.30 2.71 -16.55
N LYS A 54 17.11 3.64 -16.03
CA LYS A 54 18.17 4.33 -16.79
C LYS A 54 19.57 3.97 -16.34
N VAL A 55 19.81 3.89 -15.04
CA VAL A 55 21.17 3.91 -14.45
C VAL A 55 21.43 2.74 -13.49
N GLY A 56 20.39 2.04 -13.03
CA GLY A 56 20.49 1.07 -11.94
C GLY A 56 20.51 1.73 -10.55
N PHE A 57 20.57 0.90 -9.51
CA PHE A 57 20.46 1.31 -8.10
C PHE A 57 21.72 0.99 -7.32
N THR A 58 22.07 1.89 -6.40
CA THR A 58 22.96 1.53 -5.28
C THR A 58 22.25 0.56 -4.34
N GLU A 59 23.00 -0.12 -3.47
CA GLU A 59 22.41 -1.02 -2.47
C GLU A 59 21.42 -0.30 -1.54
N ALA A 60 21.78 0.89 -1.05
CA ALA A 60 20.89 1.70 -0.21
C ALA A 60 19.57 2.07 -0.92
N GLU A 61 19.65 2.41 -2.21
CA GLU A 61 18.47 2.73 -3.01
C GLU A 61 17.61 1.51 -3.31
N ASN A 62 18.20 0.32 -3.43
CA ASN A 62 17.42 -0.91 -3.53
C ASN A 62 16.61 -1.14 -2.25
N TYR A 63 17.22 -0.99 -1.07
CA TYR A 63 16.48 -1.10 0.19
C TYR A 63 15.40 -0.03 0.34
N GLU A 64 15.70 1.22 -0.03
CA GLU A 64 14.73 2.33 -0.01
C GLU A 64 13.53 2.04 -0.93
N LEU A 65 13.80 1.61 -2.17
CA LEU A 65 12.76 1.25 -3.13
C LEU A 65 11.87 0.12 -2.59
N LEU A 66 12.46 -0.93 -2.03
CA LEU A 66 11.71 -2.05 -1.45
C LEU A 66 10.80 -1.59 -0.31
N ALA A 67 11.29 -0.72 0.58
CA ALA A 67 10.50 -0.16 1.67
C ALA A 67 9.32 0.68 1.15
N LEU A 68 9.56 1.57 0.19
CA LEU A 68 8.51 2.41 -0.41
C LEU A 68 7.48 1.57 -1.17
N MET A 69 7.91 0.55 -1.91
CA MET A 69 7.01 -0.39 -2.57
C MET A 69 6.14 -1.15 -1.57
N GLN A 70 6.67 -1.51 -0.40
CA GLN A 70 5.90 -2.19 0.63
C GLN A 70 4.82 -1.27 1.22
N VAL A 71 5.16 -0.01 1.53
CA VAL A 71 4.19 1.00 1.99
C VAL A 71 3.08 1.19 0.96
N TYR A 72 3.45 1.35 -0.31
CA TYR A 72 2.48 1.50 -1.40
C TYR A 72 1.53 0.30 -1.50
N LYS A 73 2.06 -0.93 -1.49
CA LYS A 73 1.27 -2.17 -1.62
C LYS A 73 0.31 -2.37 -0.43
N ILE A 74 0.78 -2.17 0.80
CA ILE A 74 -0.07 -2.27 1.99
C ILE A 74 -1.18 -1.22 1.95
N GLY A 75 -0.83 0.03 1.61
CA GLY A 75 -1.80 1.11 1.51
C GLY A 75 -2.87 0.83 0.45
N LEU A 76 -2.47 0.33 -0.73
CA LEU A 76 -3.39 -0.04 -1.81
C LEU A 76 -4.32 -1.18 -1.41
N LEU A 77 -3.80 -2.22 -0.75
CA LEU A 77 -4.61 -3.34 -0.26
C LEU A 77 -5.68 -2.85 0.73
N ARG A 78 -5.27 -2.11 1.77
CA ARG A 78 -6.20 -1.63 2.79
C ARG A 78 -7.22 -0.64 2.23
N LYS A 79 -6.83 0.19 1.27
CA LYS A 79 -7.75 1.06 0.53
C LYS A 79 -8.78 0.25 -0.25
N SER A 80 -8.36 -0.82 -0.94
CA SER A 80 -9.28 -1.68 -1.69
C SER A 80 -10.29 -2.37 -0.76
N GLU A 81 -9.84 -2.83 0.40
CA GLU A 81 -10.72 -3.40 1.43
C GLU A 81 -11.73 -2.36 1.93
N ALA A 82 -11.28 -1.12 2.19
CA ALA A 82 -12.15 -0.02 2.60
C ALA A 82 -13.18 0.33 1.53
N LEU A 83 -12.78 0.37 0.25
CA LEU A 83 -13.69 0.59 -0.87
C LEU A 83 -14.78 -0.49 -0.97
N ALA A 84 -14.44 -1.76 -0.70
CA ALA A 84 -15.44 -2.83 -0.64
C ALA A 84 -16.40 -2.63 0.54
N VAL A 85 -15.89 -2.28 1.72
CA VAL A 85 -16.70 -2.10 2.93
C VAL A 85 -17.61 -0.87 2.84
N VAL A 86 -17.16 0.26 2.28
CA VAL A 86 -18.04 1.44 2.12
C VAL A 86 -19.22 1.15 1.19
N VAL A 87 -19.04 0.31 0.17
CA VAL A 87 -20.12 -0.12 -0.72
C VAL A 87 -21.05 -1.10 0.01
N GLN A 88 -20.49 -2.08 0.72
CA GLN A 88 -21.27 -3.05 1.51
C GLN A 88 -22.15 -2.37 2.57
N LYS A 89 -21.63 -1.31 3.21
CA LYS A 89 -22.35 -0.52 4.21
C LYS A 89 -23.24 0.59 3.63
N SER A 90 -23.34 0.70 2.30
CA SER A 90 -24.08 1.77 1.61
C SER A 90 -23.62 3.20 1.99
N LEU A 91 -22.36 3.36 2.41
CA LEU A 91 -21.74 4.65 2.69
C LEU A 91 -21.32 5.37 1.40
N ARG A 92 -21.12 4.62 0.31
CA ARG A 92 -20.84 5.11 -1.04
C ARG A 92 -21.45 4.22 -2.09
N VAL A 93 -21.72 4.79 -3.26
CA VAL A 93 -22.06 4.01 -4.46
C VAL A 93 -20.83 3.28 -5.01
N PRO A 94 -21.00 2.13 -5.67
CA PRO A 94 -19.90 1.44 -6.35
C PRO A 94 -19.16 2.35 -7.32
N LEU A 95 -17.84 2.20 -7.40
CA LEU A 95 -17.04 2.87 -8.43
C LEU A 95 -17.33 2.22 -9.79
N HIS A 96 -17.50 3.04 -10.82
CA HIS A 96 -17.61 2.56 -12.20
C HIS A 96 -16.22 2.32 -12.81
N PRO A 97 -16.07 1.35 -13.73
CA PRO A 97 -14.82 1.07 -14.45
C PRO A 97 -14.29 2.26 -15.26
#